data_AF-A0A3N7A9T0-F1
#
_entry.id   AF-A0A3N7A9T0-F1
#
_cell.length_a   1.000
_cell.length_b   1.000
_cell.length_c   1.000
_cell.angle_alpha   90.00
_cell.angle_beta   90.00
_cell.angle_gamma   90.00
#
_symmetry.space_group_name_H-M   'P 1'
#
loop_
_entity.id
_entity.type
_entity.pdbx_description
1 polymer ?
#
loop_
_entity_poly.entity_id
_entity_poly.type
_entity_poly.pdbx_seq_one_letter_code
_entity_poly.pdbx_strand_id
1 'polypeptide(L)'
;MKTSKPVLLAVAFVSLALLAVALYLQHVEGMLPCPLCVIQRYAFAAIAVICLIAVYLPRGAGKIATALAALSAIAGAGVAGWHIYIKANPTVSCGIDPLETSLNTIPTAKLLPFLFQADGLCTTEYAPILGLSLPQWALVWFAVIATYLIYTVVKKN
;
A
#
# COMPACT_ATOMS: atom_id res chain seq x y z
N MET A 1 -17.73 -8.78 -20.28
CA MET A 1 -18.41 -7.52 -20.64
C MET A 1 -18.31 -6.47 -19.54
N LYS A 2 -19.38 -6.36 -18.77
CA LYS A 2 -19.61 -5.32 -17.75
C LYS A 2 -19.06 -5.64 -16.36
N THR A 3 -18.85 -6.91 -16.01
CA THR A 3 -18.67 -7.33 -14.60
C THR A 3 -17.29 -7.08 -13.99
N SER A 4 -16.23 -6.90 -14.78
CA SER A 4 -14.86 -6.72 -14.26
C SER A 4 -14.50 -5.26 -13.92
N LYS A 5 -15.08 -4.30 -14.66
CA LYS A 5 -14.87 -2.86 -14.46
C LYS A 5 -15.30 -2.36 -13.07
N PRO A 6 -16.49 -2.72 -12.53
CA PRO A 6 -16.88 -2.26 -11.20
C PRO A 6 -15.96 -2.80 -10.11
N VAL A 7 -15.39 -4.01 -10.27
CA VAL A 7 -14.44 -4.55 -9.30
C VAL A 7 -13.14 -3.76 -9.28
N LEU A 8 -12.60 -3.42 -10.46
CA LEU A 8 -11.39 -2.59 -10.58
C LEU A 8 -11.59 -1.19 -9.99
N LEU A 9 -12.75 -0.59 -10.24
CA LEU A 9 -13.10 0.71 -9.65
C LEU A 9 -13.27 0.61 -8.13
N ALA A 10 -13.89 -0.46 -7.63
CA ALA A 10 -14.03 -0.69 -6.19
C ALA A 10 -12.66 -0.83 -5.52
N VAL A 11 -11.74 -1.62 -6.10
CA VAL A 11 -10.37 -1.77 -5.59
C VAL A 11 -9.64 -0.43 -5.60
N ALA A 12 -9.73 0.35 -6.69
CA ALA A 12 -9.11 1.66 -6.76
C ALA A 12 -9.66 2.62 -5.67
N PHE A 13 -10.99 2.63 -5.49
CA PHE A 13 -11.64 3.47 -4.49
C PHE A 13 -11.27 3.07 -3.06
N VAL A 14 -11.24 1.77 -2.77
CA VAL A 14 -10.80 1.24 -1.46
C VAL A 14 -9.35 1.61 -1.19
N SER A 15 -8.44 1.44 -2.15
CA SER A 15 -7.03 1.83 -1.99
C SER A 15 -6.87 3.34 -1.71
N LEU A 16 -7.63 4.19 -2.39
CA LEU A 16 -7.64 5.63 -2.12
C LEU A 16 -8.24 5.97 -0.74
N ALA A 17 -9.30 5.28 -0.34
CA ALA A 17 -9.90 5.45 0.99
C ALA A 17 -8.92 5.05 2.09
N LEU A 18 -8.17 3.95 1.91
CA LEU A 18 -7.13 3.53 2.86
C LEU A 18 -5.99 4.54 2.96
N LEU A 19 -5.57 5.14 1.84
CA LEU A 19 -4.62 6.25 1.85
C LEU A 19 -5.16 7.47 2.60
N ALA A 20 -6.44 7.82 2.40
CA ALA A 20 -7.08 8.91 3.11
C ALA A 20 -7.14 8.67 4.63
N VAL A 21 -7.47 7.44 5.05
CA VAL A 21 -7.43 7.03 6.47
C VAL A 21 -6.00 7.12 7.02
N ALA A 22 -5.00 6.69 6.28
CA ALA A 22 -3.60 6.79 6.70
C ALA A 22 -3.14 8.25 6.87
N LEU A 23 -3.61 9.16 6.00
CA LEU A 23 -3.34 10.59 6.12
C LEU A 23 -4.08 11.23 7.29
N TYR A 24 -5.31 10.79 7.55
CA TYR A 24 -6.09 11.22 8.71
C TYR A 24 -5.36 10.86 10.00
N LEU A 25 -4.90 9.62 10.14
CA LEU A 25 -4.11 9.18 11.29
C LEU A 25 -2.79 9.97 11.43
N GLN A 26 -2.14 10.31 10.33
CA GLN A 26 -0.92 11.12 10.39
C GLN A 26 -1.19 12.57 10.83
N HIS A 27 -2.22 13.23 10.28
CA HIS A 27 -2.45 14.66 10.52
C HIS A 27 -3.28 14.94 11.79
N VAL A 28 -4.18 14.03 12.17
CA VAL A 28 -5.10 14.21 13.30
C VAL A 28 -4.54 13.55 14.56
N GLU A 29 -4.08 12.30 14.47
CA GLU A 29 -3.48 11.59 15.61
C GLU A 29 -1.98 11.89 15.77
N GLY A 30 -1.37 12.63 14.84
CA GLY A 30 0.04 13.02 14.91
C GLY A 30 1.02 11.85 14.77
N MET A 31 0.60 10.72 14.17
CA MET A 31 1.44 9.55 14.04
C MET A 31 2.54 9.79 12.99
N LEU A 32 3.82 9.75 13.41
CA LEU A 32 4.97 9.88 12.52
C LEU A 32 5.05 8.68 11.57
N PRO A 33 5.07 8.91 10.25
CA PRO A 33 5.10 7.82 9.27
C PRO A 33 6.48 7.17 9.23
N CYS A 34 6.49 5.83 9.31
CA CYS A 34 7.69 5.02 9.17
C CYS A 34 8.06 4.78 7.68
N PRO A 35 9.33 4.50 7.35
CA PRO A 35 9.75 4.34 5.95
C PRO A 35 9.04 3.17 5.26
N LEU A 36 8.83 2.05 5.96
CA LEU A 36 8.03 0.94 5.43
C LEU A 36 6.56 1.29 5.26
N CYS A 37 6.01 2.11 6.15
CA CYS A 37 4.63 2.59 6.07
C CYS A 37 4.45 3.42 4.79
N VAL A 38 5.43 4.27 4.48
CA VAL A 38 5.45 5.07 3.24
C VAL A 38 5.56 4.16 2.01
N ILE A 39 6.42 3.12 2.02
CA ILE A 39 6.50 2.14 0.93
C ILE A 39 5.14 1.45 0.71
N GLN A 40 4.41 1.11 1.78
CA GLN A 40 3.07 0.56 1.67
C GLN A 40 2.08 1.55 1.04
N ARG A 41 2.17 2.85 1.37
CA ARG A 41 1.36 3.90 0.71
C ARG A 41 1.66 3.99 -0.78
N TYR A 42 2.93 3.92 -1.18
CA TYR A 42 3.30 3.85 -2.60
C TYR A 42 2.69 2.63 -3.29
N ALA A 43 2.68 1.46 -2.63
CA ALA A 43 2.05 0.27 -3.17
C ALA A 43 0.52 0.44 -3.35
N PHE A 44 -0.20 1.00 -2.37
CA PHE A 44 -1.63 1.29 -2.52
C PHE A 44 -1.91 2.30 -3.63
N ALA A 45 -1.11 3.37 -3.73
CA ALA A 45 -1.23 4.37 -4.78
C ALA A 45 -0.99 3.76 -6.17
N ALA A 46 0.06 2.94 -6.31
CA ALA A 46 0.36 2.22 -7.54
C ALA A 46 -0.81 1.29 -7.95
N ILE A 47 -1.35 0.52 -7.00
CA ILE A 47 -2.51 -0.36 -7.27
C ILE A 47 -3.71 0.47 -7.74
N ALA A 48 -4.02 1.59 -7.09
CA ALA A 48 -5.13 2.45 -7.46
C ALA A 48 -4.97 2.99 -8.89
N VAL A 49 -3.79 3.51 -9.23
CA VAL A 49 -3.49 4.05 -10.57
C VAL A 49 -3.54 2.94 -11.64
N ILE A 50 -2.92 1.78 -11.39
CA ILE A 50 -2.95 0.67 -12.34
C ILE A 50 -4.38 0.17 -12.54
N CYS A 51 -5.19 0.07 -11.48
CA CYS A 51 -6.60 -0.32 -11.59
C CYS A 51 -7.42 0.68 -12.39
N LEU A 52 -7.21 1.99 -12.18
CA LEU A 52 -7.88 3.04 -12.98
C LEU A 52 -7.49 2.94 -14.45
N ILE A 53 -6.21 2.81 -14.76
CA ILE A 53 -5.72 2.65 -16.14
C ILE A 53 -6.31 1.38 -16.78
N ALA A 54 -6.35 0.27 -16.03
CA ALA A 54 -6.89 -1.00 -16.51
C ALA A 54 -8.37 -0.93 -16.93
N VAL A 55 -9.15 0.02 -16.39
CA VAL A 55 -10.57 0.23 -16.77
C VAL A 55 -10.72 0.84 -18.16
N TYR A 56 -9.77 1.70 -18.56
CA TYR A 56 -9.75 2.38 -19.86
C TYR A 56 -9.05 1.56 -20.95
N LEU A 57 -8.20 0.60 -20.59
CA LEU A 57 -7.48 -0.24 -21.54
C LEU A 57 -8.39 -1.29 -22.23
N PRO A 58 -8.08 -1.66 -23.49
CA PRO A 58 -8.75 -2.74 -24.20
C PRO A 58 -8.51 -4.10 -23.51
N ARG A 59 -9.38 -5.10 -23.80
CA ARG A 59 -9.45 -6.38 -23.05
C ARG A 59 -8.10 -7.03 -22.74
N GLY A 60 -7.22 -7.14 -23.74
CA GLY A 60 -5.91 -7.77 -23.62
C GLY A 60 -4.97 -6.99 -22.72
N ALA A 61 -4.75 -5.70 -23.02
CA ALA A 61 -3.88 -4.82 -22.23
C ALA A 61 -4.39 -4.64 -20.79
N GLY A 62 -5.71 -4.55 -20.60
CA GLY A 62 -6.32 -4.46 -19.27
C GLY A 62 -6.09 -5.72 -18.43
N LYS A 63 -5.91 -6.91 -19.05
CA LYS A 63 -5.59 -8.15 -18.30
C LYS A 63 -4.16 -8.11 -17.76
N ILE A 64 -3.22 -7.62 -18.57
CA ILE A 64 -1.83 -7.43 -18.16
C ILE A 64 -1.76 -6.41 -17.04
N ALA A 65 -2.46 -5.28 -17.17
CA ALA A 65 -2.54 -4.26 -16.12
C ALA A 65 -3.14 -4.83 -14.81
N THR A 66 -4.23 -5.60 -14.88
CA THR A 66 -4.79 -6.25 -13.67
C THR A 66 -3.84 -7.26 -13.03
N ALA A 67 -3.07 -8.01 -13.83
CA ALA A 67 -2.06 -8.93 -13.31
C ALA A 67 -0.89 -8.17 -12.66
N LEU A 68 -0.49 -7.04 -13.24
CA LEU A 68 0.54 -6.17 -12.67
C LEU A 68 0.07 -5.58 -11.33
N ALA A 69 -1.19 -5.14 -11.23
CA ALA A 69 -1.77 -4.67 -9.97
C ALA A 69 -1.79 -5.79 -8.91
N ALA A 70 -2.11 -7.03 -9.30
CA ALA A 70 -2.08 -8.18 -8.38
C ALA A 70 -0.65 -8.44 -7.87
N LEU A 71 0.35 -8.37 -8.74
CA LEU A 71 1.76 -8.48 -8.35
C LEU A 71 2.18 -7.36 -7.39
N SER A 72 1.76 -6.12 -7.64
CA SER A 72 2.00 -5.00 -6.72
C SER A 72 1.34 -5.22 -5.36
N ALA A 73 0.13 -5.79 -5.32
CA ALA A 73 -0.56 -6.12 -4.07
C ALA A 73 0.17 -7.23 -3.28
N ILE A 74 0.67 -8.26 -3.96
CA ILE A 74 1.48 -9.34 -3.34
C ILE A 74 2.80 -8.76 -2.81
N ALA A 75 3.48 -7.90 -3.57
CA ALA A 75 4.68 -7.22 -3.11
C ALA A 75 4.41 -6.35 -1.87
N GLY A 76 3.30 -5.59 -1.87
CA GLY A 76 2.84 -4.81 -0.71
C GLY A 76 2.55 -5.68 0.52
N ALA A 77 1.91 -6.84 0.34
CA ALA A 77 1.71 -7.82 1.41
C ALA A 77 3.04 -8.34 1.97
N GLY A 78 4.03 -8.60 1.11
CA GLY A 78 5.38 -8.98 1.52
C GLY A 78 6.08 -7.92 2.37
N VAL A 79 5.99 -6.65 1.96
CA VAL A 79 6.51 -5.51 2.74
C VAL A 79 5.79 -5.37 4.09
N ALA A 80 4.47 -5.55 4.11
CA ALA A 80 3.69 -5.55 5.36
C ALA A 80 4.07 -6.70 6.30
N GLY A 81 4.28 -7.90 5.75
CA GLY A 81 4.75 -9.07 6.50
C GLY A 81 6.14 -8.84 7.09
N TRP A 82 7.06 -8.28 6.30
CA TRP A 82 8.39 -7.88 6.78
C TRP A 82 8.31 -6.83 7.90
N HIS A 83 7.39 -5.88 7.80
CA HIS A 83 7.18 -4.88 8.85
C HIS A 83 6.68 -5.52 10.16
N ILE A 84 5.76 -6.48 10.10
CA ILE A 84 5.31 -7.23 11.27
C ILE A 84 6.47 -8.02 11.89
N TYR A 85 7.30 -8.64 11.05
CA TYR A 85 8.48 -9.38 11.50
C TYR A 85 9.49 -8.47 12.23
N ILE A 86 9.76 -7.28 11.70
CA ILE A 86 10.62 -6.29 12.37
C ILE A 86 10.00 -5.86 13.70
N LYS A 87 8.69 -5.60 13.75
CA LYS A 87 8.01 -5.26 15.01
C LYS A 87 8.15 -6.36 16.06
N ALA A 88 8.09 -7.63 15.66
CA ALA A 88 8.27 -8.76 16.57
C ALA A 88 9.74 -8.98 16.97
N ASN A 89 10.71 -8.50 16.17
CA ASN A 89 12.14 -8.67 16.39
C ASN A 89 12.85 -7.29 16.43
N PRO A 90 12.81 -6.58 17.57
CA PRO A 90 13.36 -5.23 17.70
C PRO A 90 14.90 -5.15 17.56
N THR A 91 15.58 -6.29 17.43
CA THR A 91 17.02 -6.38 17.14
C THR A 91 17.36 -6.02 15.69
N VAL A 92 16.38 -6.04 14.79
CA VAL A 92 16.55 -5.68 13.38
C VAL A 92 16.28 -4.18 13.23
N SER A 93 17.34 -3.38 13.18
CA SER A 93 17.22 -1.93 13.04
C SER A 93 16.49 -1.58 11.74
N CYS A 94 15.36 -0.89 11.90
CA CYS A 94 14.59 -0.29 10.83
C CYS A 94 14.57 1.22 11.08
N GLY A 95 15.59 1.89 10.55
CA GLY A 95 15.92 3.30 10.76
C GLY A 95 17.14 3.42 11.68
N ILE A 96 18.32 3.84 11.22
CA ILE A 96 18.63 5.11 10.52
C ILE A 96 19.57 4.83 9.32
N ASP A 97 19.51 5.72 8.31
CA ASP A 97 20.48 6.01 7.23
C ASP A 97 20.16 5.60 5.77
N PRO A 98 20.00 4.33 5.34
CA PRO A 98 19.95 4.05 3.89
C PRO A 98 18.58 4.24 3.23
N LEU A 99 17.51 3.71 3.86
CA LEU A 99 16.19 3.60 3.24
C LEU A 99 15.38 4.90 3.35
N GLU A 100 15.44 5.57 4.50
CA GLU A 100 14.87 6.91 4.74
C GLU A 100 15.47 7.94 3.78
N THR A 101 16.81 8.01 3.72
CA THR A 101 17.53 8.93 2.83
C THR A 101 17.22 8.64 1.37
N SER A 102 17.20 7.36 0.98
CA SER A 102 16.84 6.99 -0.39
C SER A 102 15.41 7.40 -0.73
N LEU A 103 14.42 7.16 0.15
CA LEU A 103 13.02 7.53 -0.07
C LEU A 103 12.83 9.05 -0.12
N ASN A 104 13.41 9.79 0.82
CA ASN A 104 13.30 11.26 0.90
C ASN A 104 14.08 11.96 -0.23
N THR A 105 15.00 11.27 -0.91
CA THR A 105 15.68 11.78 -2.11
C THR A 105 14.87 11.58 -3.39
N ILE A 106 13.86 10.69 -3.39
CA ILE A 106 13.02 10.46 -4.57
C ILE A 106 12.23 11.75 -4.90
N PRO A 107 12.17 12.18 -6.18
CA PRO A 107 11.48 13.39 -6.56
C PRO A 107 10.00 13.41 -6.16
N THR A 108 9.31 12.28 -6.07
CA THR A 108 7.93 12.20 -5.58
C THR A 108 7.81 12.51 -4.09
N ALA A 109 8.80 12.16 -3.27
CA ALA A 109 8.83 12.53 -1.85
C ALA A 109 9.11 14.03 -1.67
N LYS A 110 9.97 14.62 -2.52
CA LYS A 110 10.20 16.08 -2.53
C LYS A 110 8.99 16.88 -3.04
N LEU A 111 8.22 16.33 -3.99
CA LEU A 111 7.06 17.02 -4.57
C LEU A 111 5.82 16.97 -3.65
N LEU A 112 5.62 15.86 -2.93
CA LEU A 112 4.52 15.67 -1.98
C LEU A 112 5.04 15.20 -0.61
N PRO A 113 5.76 16.06 0.14
CA PRO A 113 6.35 15.69 1.43
C PRO A 113 5.26 15.31 2.46
N PHE A 114 4.10 15.98 2.43
CA PHE A 114 2.97 15.67 3.32
C PHE A 114 2.44 14.24 3.19
N LEU A 115 2.70 13.57 2.06
CA LEU A 115 2.19 12.23 1.76
C LEU A 115 3.27 11.13 1.87
N PHE A 116 4.51 11.48 1.52
CA PHE A 116 5.61 10.54 1.26
C PHE A 116 6.90 10.81 2.04
N GLN A 117 6.95 11.83 2.89
CA GLN A 117 8.08 12.02 3.79
C GLN A 117 7.98 11.01 4.93
N ALA A 118 9.09 10.32 5.21
CA ALA A 118 9.23 9.44 6.35
C ALA A 118 10.08 10.13 7.40
N ASP A 119 9.55 10.22 8.63
CA ASP A 119 10.17 10.93 9.77
C ASP A 119 10.09 10.10 11.07
N GLY A 120 9.54 8.88 11.02
CA GLY A 120 9.25 8.03 12.18
C GLY A 120 10.05 6.73 12.21
N LEU A 121 10.37 6.24 13.40
CA LEU A 121 11.05 4.95 13.59
C LEU A 121 10.06 3.78 13.44
N CYS A 122 10.46 2.68 12.79
CA CYS A 122 9.59 1.50 12.64
C CYS A 122 9.26 0.80 13.97
N THR A 123 10.05 1.06 15.02
CA THR A 123 9.86 0.52 16.37
C THR A 123 8.86 1.32 17.20
N THR A 124 8.36 2.46 16.71
CA THR A 124 7.35 3.23 17.42
C THR A 124 6.06 2.42 17.59
N GLU A 125 5.58 2.35 18.83
CA GLU A 125 4.31 1.74 19.16
C GLU A 125 3.21 2.80 19.14
N TYR A 126 2.29 2.64 18.19
CA TYR A 126 1.05 3.38 18.14
C TYR A 126 -0.08 2.54 18.74
N ALA A 127 -1.07 3.21 19.32
CA ALA A 127 -2.25 2.55 19.87
C ALA A 127 -2.88 1.64 18.80
N PRO A 128 -3.10 0.34 19.11
CA PRO A 128 -3.68 -0.58 18.15
C PRO A 128 -5.14 -0.20 17.87
N ILE A 129 -5.51 -0.20 16.60
CA ILE A 129 -6.89 0.07 16.17
C ILE A 129 -7.62 -1.27 16.19
N LEU A 130 -8.61 -1.42 17.08
CA LEU A 130 -9.35 -2.68 17.27
C LEU A 130 -8.45 -3.88 17.64
N GLY A 131 -7.38 -3.64 18.40
CA GLY A 131 -6.43 -4.67 18.82
C GLY A 131 -5.43 -5.12 17.75
N LEU A 132 -5.50 -4.56 16.53
CA LEU A 132 -4.52 -4.80 15.48
C LEU A 132 -3.64 -3.56 15.27
N SER A 133 -2.36 -3.82 15.00
CA SER A 133 -1.41 -2.78 14.63
C SER A 133 -1.63 -2.31 13.18
N LEU A 134 -1.21 -1.07 12.87
CA LEU A 134 -1.26 -0.51 11.51
C LEU A 134 -0.67 -1.43 10.42
N PRO A 135 0.53 -2.05 10.59
CA PRO A 135 1.06 -2.96 9.58
C PRO A 135 0.23 -4.24 9.41
N GLN A 136 -0.42 -4.74 10.46
CA GLN A 136 -1.32 -5.88 10.35
C GLN A 136 -2.58 -5.51 9.56
N TRP A 137 -3.16 -4.33 9.81
CA TRP A 137 -4.27 -3.82 9.02
C TRP A 137 -3.91 -3.67 7.54
N ALA A 138 -2.73 -3.12 7.25
CA ALA A 138 -2.24 -3.02 5.87
C ALA A 138 -2.10 -4.40 5.22
N LEU A 139 -1.57 -5.39 5.93
CA LEU A 139 -1.44 -6.76 5.42
C LEU A 139 -2.81 -7.37 5.08
N VAL A 140 -3.82 -7.21 5.95
CA VAL A 140 -5.19 -7.69 5.69
C VAL A 140 -5.73 -7.06 4.39
N TRP A 141 -5.60 -5.74 4.24
CA TRP A 141 -6.08 -5.05 3.05
C TRP A 141 -5.32 -5.45 1.78
N PHE A 142 -4.00 -5.60 1.84
CA PHE A 142 -3.22 -6.11 0.71
C PHE A 142 -3.65 -7.53 0.34
N ALA A 143 -3.90 -8.41 1.31
CA ALA A 143 -4.39 -9.76 1.07
C ALA A 143 -5.77 -9.75 0.39
N VAL A 144 -6.73 -8.98 0.92
CA VAL A 144 -8.07 -8.84 0.34
C VAL A 144 -7.99 -8.32 -1.10
N ILE A 145 -7.22 -7.28 -1.34
CA ILE A 145 -7.04 -6.69 -2.67
C ILE A 145 -6.36 -7.69 -3.63
N ALA A 146 -5.30 -8.37 -3.18
CA ALA A 146 -4.62 -9.38 -3.97
C ALA A 146 -5.57 -10.52 -4.37
N THR A 147 -6.35 -11.06 -3.43
CA THR A 147 -7.34 -12.12 -3.71
C THR A 147 -8.38 -11.64 -4.72
N TYR A 148 -8.92 -10.43 -4.56
CA TYR A 148 -9.89 -9.88 -5.52
C TYR A 148 -9.30 -9.68 -6.91
N LEU A 149 -8.08 -9.14 -7.01
CA LEU A 149 -7.40 -8.94 -8.28
C LEU A 149 -7.08 -10.28 -8.96
N ILE A 150 -6.54 -11.25 -8.23
CA ILE A 150 -6.28 -12.60 -8.75
C ILE A 150 -7.58 -13.25 -9.23
N TYR A 151 -8.65 -13.18 -8.45
CA TYR A 151 -9.96 -13.71 -8.85
C TYR A 151 -10.46 -13.06 -10.15
N THR A 152 -10.29 -11.74 -10.30
CA THR A 152 -10.66 -11.07 -11.56
C THR A 152 -9.80 -11.47 -12.75
N VAL A 153 -8.50 -11.74 -12.54
CA VAL A 153 -7.59 -12.20 -13.59
C VAL A 153 -7.96 -13.62 -14.04
N VAL A 154 -8.23 -14.53 -13.09
CA VAL A 154 -8.59 -15.93 -13.36
C VAL A 154 -9.95 -16.01 -14.06
N LYS A 155 -10.97 -15.29 -13.57
CA LYS A 155 -12.32 -15.28 -14.18
C LYS A 155 -12.35 -14.63 -15.57
N LYS A 156 -11.34 -13.83 -15.90
CA LYS A 156 -11.21 -13.18 -17.22
C LYS A 156 -10.54 -14.09 -18.26
N ASN A 157 -9.97 -15.23 -17.83
CA ASN A 157 -9.44 -16.27 -18.68
C ASN A 157 -10.52 -17.29 -19.04
#